data_AF-A0A919XMM8-F1
#
_entry.id   AF-A0A919XMM8-F1
#
_cell.length_a   1.000
_cell.length_b   1.000
_cell.length_c   1.000
_cell.angle_alpha   90.00
_cell.angle_beta   90.00
_cell.angle_gamma   90.00
#
_symmetry.space_group_name_H-M   'P 1'
#
loop_
_entity.id
_entity.type
_entity.pdbx_description
1 polymer ?
#
loop_
_entity_poly.entity_id
_entity_poly.type
_entity_poly.pdbx_seq_one_letter_code
_entity_poly.pdbx_strand_id
1 'polypeptide(L)'
;MADIPASRVVVAIDACLGQPQSVGSFLVSDEPLLPARSVGQALPAVGHYSVAAVVNALGPKPYATLQTTSLHHVMTMAGQIASAAAEAFGMIADAGTNRSRGWPLI
;
A
#
# COMPACT_ATOMS: atom_id res chain seq x y z
N MET A 1 10.10 18.63 -2.99
CA MET A 1 9.14 17.58 -3.39
C MET A 1 8.39 18.15 -4.57
N ALA A 2 8.39 17.50 -5.74
CA ALA A 2 7.65 18.03 -6.89
C ALA A 2 6.16 18.08 -6.51
N ASP A 3 5.54 19.24 -6.66
CA ASP A 3 4.15 19.43 -6.25
C ASP A 3 3.24 18.61 -7.17
N ILE A 4 2.36 17.79 -6.60
CA ILE A 4 1.39 17.03 -7.39
C ILE A 4 0.33 18.05 -7.87
N PRO A 5 0.03 18.15 -9.18
CA PRO A 5 -0.94 19.13 -9.66
C PRO A 5 -2.32 18.92 -9.03
N ALA A 6 -2.98 20.00 -8.60
CA ALA A 6 -4.30 19.94 -7.95
C ALA A 6 -5.41 19.32 -8.82
N SER A 7 -5.22 19.24 -10.14
CA SER A 7 -6.16 18.58 -11.06
C SER A 7 -6.07 17.05 -11.05
N ARG A 8 -5.11 16.47 -10.31
CA ARG A 8 -4.92 15.02 -10.25
C ARG A 8 -5.62 14.43 -9.03
N VAL A 9 -6.34 13.34 -9.28
CA VAL A 9 -6.76 12.44 -8.20
C VAL A 9 -5.53 11.71 -7.68
N VAL A 10 -5.39 11.66 -6.36
CA VAL A 10 -4.27 11.04 -5.66
C VAL A 10 -4.81 9.90 -4.80
N VAL A 11 -4.22 8.72 -4.94
CA VAL A 11 -4.52 7.56 -4.10
C VAL A 11 -3.31 7.29 -3.22
N ALA A 12 -3.48 7.39 -1.90
CA ALA A 12 -2.42 7.10 -0.95
C ALA A 12 -2.35 5.60 -0.67
N ILE A 13 -1.14 5.04 -0.67
CA ILE A 13 -0.90 3.62 -0.39
C ILE A 13 -0.10 3.50 0.91
N ASP A 14 -0.54 2.64 1.83
CA ASP A 14 0.09 2.43 3.13
C ASP A 14 0.23 0.93 3.47
N ALA A 15 1.19 0.62 4.34
CA ALA A 15 1.34 -0.69 4.96
C ALA A 15 1.23 -0.56 6.48
N CYS A 16 0.23 -1.21 7.06
CA CYS A 16 -0.14 -1.00 8.45
C CYS A 16 -0.20 -2.31 9.25
N LEU A 17 -0.19 -2.16 10.58
CA LEU A 17 -0.48 -3.25 11.52
C LEU A 17 -1.97 -3.24 11.87
N GLY A 18 -2.58 -4.41 11.96
CA GLY A 18 -4.02 -4.54 12.22
C GLY A 18 -4.37 -5.71 13.12
N GLN A 19 -5.65 -6.05 13.23
CA GLN A 19 -6.05 -7.24 13.97
C GLN A 19 -5.50 -8.50 13.29
N PRO A 20 -5.17 -9.57 14.04
CA PRO A 20 -4.65 -10.81 13.47
C PRO A 20 -5.50 -11.37 12.33
N GLN A 21 -6.82 -11.24 12.43
CA GLN A 21 -7.78 -11.71 11.42
C GLN A 21 -7.78 -10.86 10.15
N SER A 22 -7.24 -9.65 10.22
CA SER A 22 -7.15 -8.72 9.09
C SER A 22 -5.82 -8.83 8.35
N VAL A 23 -4.84 -9.61 8.83
CA VAL A 23 -3.54 -9.75 8.15
C VAL A 23 -3.74 -10.34 6.75
N GLY A 24 -3.14 -9.68 5.75
CA GLY A 24 -3.32 -10.00 4.34
C GLY A 24 -4.54 -9.34 3.67
N SER A 25 -5.32 -8.56 4.41
CA SER A 25 -6.44 -7.78 3.85
C SER A 25 -6.01 -6.40 3.36
N PHE A 26 -6.85 -5.82 2.49
CA PHE A 26 -6.73 -4.45 2.00
C PHE A 26 -7.89 -3.62 2.52
N LEU A 27 -7.58 -2.49 3.13
CA LEU A 27 -8.54 -1.49 3.56
C LEU A 27 -8.58 -0.41 2.49
N VAL A 28 -9.71 -0.24 1.82
CA VAL A 28 -9.90 0.77 0.77
C VAL A 28 -10.90 1.81 1.28
N SER A 29 -10.58 3.09 1.10
CA SER A 29 -11.42 4.20 1.54
C SER A 29 -11.40 5.36 0.54
N ASP A 30 -12.53 6.06 0.47
CA ASP A 30 -12.78 7.34 -0.17
C ASP A 30 -12.32 8.55 0.66
N GLU A 31 -11.60 8.30 1.74
CA GLU A 31 -11.00 9.32 2.59
C GLU A 31 -9.46 9.32 2.47
N PRO A 32 -8.81 10.47 2.74
CA PRO A 32 -7.36 10.60 2.70
C PRO A 32 -6.69 9.76 3.79
N LEU A 33 -5.44 9.38 3.53
CA LEU A 33 -4.59 8.75 4.53
C LEU A 33 -4.16 9.78 5.58
N LEU A 34 -4.24 9.40 6.87
CA LEU A 34 -3.81 10.21 8.00
C LEU A 34 -2.53 9.63 8.63
N PRO A 35 -1.34 10.00 8.14
CA PRO A 35 -0.09 9.41 8.60
C PRO A 35 0.27 9.80 10.05
N ALA A 36 1.05 8.93 10.69
CA ALA A 36 1.58 9.09 12.05
C ALA A 36 0.54 9.18 13.20
N ARG A 37 -0.75 8.94 12.90
CA ARG A 37 -1.81 8.92 13.92
C ARG A 37 -1.57 7.89 15.03
N SER A 38 -0.98 6.74 14.69
CA SER A 38 -0.66 5.66 15.65
C SER A 38 0.46 6.01 16.63
N VAL A 39 1.26 7.03 16.33
CA VAL A 39 2.35 7.53 17.20
C VAL A 39 2.02 8.88 17.83
N GLY A 40 0.75 9.28 17.80
CA GLY A 40 0.26 10.52 18.43
C GLY A 40 0.62 11.80 17.69
N GLN A 41 1.08 11.70 16.44
CA GLN A 41 1.39 12.85 15.60
C GLN A 41 0.29 13.06 14.55
N ALA A 42 0.06 14.32 14.19
CA ALA A 42 -0.88 14.69 13.14
C ALA A 42 -0.11 15.27 11.96
N LEU A 43 0.30 14.40 11.04
CA LEU A 43 0.89 14.83 9.78
C LEU A 43 -0.21 15.23 8.79
N PRO A 44 0.09 16.06 7.77
CA PRO A 44 -0.88 16.44 6.75
C PRO A 44 -1.51 15.21 6.09
N ALA A 45 -2.82 15.29 5.84
CA ALA A 45 -3.56 14.26 5.14
C ALA A 45 -3.00 14.06 3.72
N VAL A 46 -2.97 12.81 3.25
CA VAL A 46 -2.39 12.44 1.96
C VAL A 46 -3.44 11.78 1.07
N GLY A 47 -3.60 12.30 -0.13
CA GLY A 47 -4.49 11.72 -1.14
C GLY A 47 -5.93 12.20 -1.05
N HIS A 48 -6.75 11.66 -1.95
CA HIS A 48 -8.21 11.78 -1.95
C HIS A 48 -8.82 10.43 -1.53
N TYR A 49 -8.19 9.34 -1.95
CA TYR A 49 -8.51 7.97 -1.59
C TYR A 49 -7.32 7.34 -0.88
N SER A 50 -7.56 6.27 -0.15
CA SER A 50 -6.49 5.51 0.49
C SER A 50 -6.68 4.00 0.35
N VAL A 51 -5.56 3.30 0.24
CA VAL A 51 -5.48 1.84 0.30
C VAL A 51 -4.40 1.46 1.31
N ALA A 52 -4.78 0.75 2.36
CA ALA A 52 -3.85 0.24 3.36
C ALA A 52 -3.80 -1.28 3.34
N ALA A 53 -2.61 -1.85 3.17
CA ALA A 53 -2.35 -3.27 3.31
C ALA A 53 -2.08 -3.60 4.79
N VAL A 54 -2.82 -4.55 5.37
CA VAL A 54 -2.55 -5.03 6.73
C VAL A 54 -1.48 -6.11 6.66
N VAL A 55 -0.22 -5.72 6.82
CA VAL A 55 0.94 -6.59 6.54
C VAL A 55 1.34 -7.46 7.72
N ASN A 56 0.88 -7.14 8.93
CA ASN A 56 1.13 -7.93 10.12
C ASN A 56 0.15 -7.58 11.25
N ALA A 57 0.08 -8.43 12.27
CA ALA A 57 -0.77 -8.24 13.42
C ALA A 57 -0.18 -7.19 14.38
N LEU A 58 -1.02 -6.30 14.91
CA LEU A 58 -0.67 -5.37 15.96
C LEU A 58 -0.41 -6.16 17.25
N GLY A 59 0.85 -6.18 17.69
CA GLY A 59 1.26 -6.79 18.94
C GLY A 59 1.46 -5.78 20.07
N PRO A 60 1.75 -6.26 21.31
CA PRO A 60 2.05 -5.39 22.45
C PRO A 60 3.32 -4.53 22.26
N LYS A 61 4.15 -4.85 21.27
CA LYS A 61 5.33 -4.08 20.87
C LYS A 61 5.31 -3.82 19.36
N PRO A 62 4.57 -2.80 18.89
CA PRO A 62 4.37 -2.53 17.46
C PRO A 62 5.69 -2.35 16.68
N TYR A 63 6.67 -1.69 17.30
CA TYR A 63 7.98 -1.48 16.66
C TYR A 63 8.74 -2.79 16.44
N ALA A 64 8.70 -3.72 17.40
CA ALA A 64 9.34 -5.03 17.23
C ALA A 64 8.67 -5.85 16.13
N THR A 65 7.32 -5.79 16.06
CA THR A 65 6.56 -6.40 14.97
C THR A 65 7.01 -5.85 13.62
N LEU A 66 7.13 -4.53 13.48
CA LEU A 66 7.60 -3.88 12.25
C LEU A 66 9.01 -4.36 11.84
N GLN A 67 9.91 -4.56 12.80
CA GLN A 67 11.26 -5.09 12.55
C GLN A 67 11.28 -6.56 12.14
N THR A 68 10.16 -7.28 12.29
CA THR A 68 10.00 -8.70 11.95
C THR A 68 8.95 -8.98 10.89
N THR A 69 8.36 -7.93 10.30
CA THR A 69 7.39 -8.09 9.21
C THR A 69 8.10 -8.67 7.98
N SER A 70 7.53 -9.75 7.43
CA SER A 70 8.10 -10.41 6.25
C SER A 70 8.11 -9.47 5.05
N LEU A 71 9.30 -9.11 4.56
CA LEU A 71 9.45 -8.28 3.37
C LEU A 71 8.79 -8.94 2.14
N HIS A 72 8.91 -10.26 1.99
CA HIS A 72 8.25 -11.00 0.92
C HIS A 72 6.73 -10.80 0.92
N HIS A 73 6.11 -10.83 2.11
CA HIS A 73 4.68 -10.60 2.25
C HIS A 73 4.29 -9.17 1.85
N VAL A 74 5.04 -8.17 2.34
CA VAL A 74 4.82 -6.76 1.96
C VAL A 74 4.94 -6.57 0.45
N MET A 75 5.99 -7.11 -0.17
CA MET A 75 6.22 -7.01 -1.61
C MET A 75 5.13 -7.72 -2.43
N THR A 76 4.62 -8.85 -1.93
CA THR A 76 3.50 -9.57 -2.56
C THR A 76 2.25 -8.70 -2.58
N MET A 77 1.88 -8.09 -1.45
CA MET A 77 0.70 -7.22 -1.34
C MET A 77 0.85 -5.94 -2.17
N ALA A 78 2.04 -5.33 -2.18
CA ALA A 78 2.34 -4.18 -3.02
C ALA A 78 2.19 -4.53 -4.52
N GLY A 79 2.62 -5.72 -4.94
CA GLY A 79 2.42 -6.24 -6.29
C GLY A 79 0.93 -6.37 -6.65
N GLN A 80 0.11 -6.88 -5.73
CA GLN A 80 -1.35 -6.99 -5.94
C GLN A 80 -2.00 -5.62 -6.12
N ILE A 81 -1.62 -4.62 -5.32
CA ILE A 81 -2.12 -3.24 -5.46
C ILE A 81 -1.68 -2.66 -6.81
N ALA A 82 -0.42 -2.86 -7.21
CA ALA A 82 0.11 -2.35 -8.46
C ALA A 82 -0.58 -2.98 -9.69
N SER A 83 -0.82 -4.29 -9.67
CA SER A 83 -1.58 -4.99 -10.72
C SER A 83 -3.01 -4.47 -10.82
N ALA A 84 -3.71 -4.34 -9.68
CA ALA A 84 -5.08 -3.81 -9.65
C ALA A 84 -5.14 -2.37 -10.18
N ALA A 85 -4.16 -1.52 -9.83
CA ALA A 85 -4.07 -0.16 -10.35
C ALA A 85 -3.80 -0.15 -11.86
N ALA A 86 -2.88 -0.98 -12.35
CA ALA A 86 -2.57 -1.07 -13.78
C ALA A 86 -3.81 -1.52 -14.59
N GLU A 87 -4.55 -2.52 -14.10
CA GLU A 87 -5.80 -2.97 -14.72
C GLU A 87 -6.85 -1.85 -14.72
N ALA A 88 -7.06 -1.17 -13.59
CA ALA A 88 -8.04 -0.09 -13.47
C ALA A 88 -7.71 1.11 -14.37
N PHE A 89 -6.43 1.42 -14.56
CA PHE A 89 -5.97 2.49 -15.46
C PHE A 89 -5.88 2.06 -16.93
N GLY A 90 -6.28 0.82 -17.27
CA GLY A 90 -6.20 0.30 -18.64
C GLY A 90 -4.77 0.12 -19.15
N MET A 91 -3.79 0.01 -18.24
CA MET A 91 -2.37 -0.15 -18.55
C MET A 91 -1.98 -1.60 -18.85
N ILE A 92 -2.94 -2.45 -19.23
CA ILE A 92 -2.65 -3.84 -19.59
C ILE A 92 -1.81 -3.82 -20.87
N ALA A 93 -0.51 -4.13 -20.73
CA ALA A 93 0.31 -4.50 -21.87
C ALA A 93 -0.32 -5.73 -22.53
N ASP A 94 -0.56 -5.65 -23.84
CA ASP A 94 -1.06 -6.75 -24.64
C ASP A 94 -0.41 -8.08 -24.21
N ALA A 95 -1.24 -9.10 -23.99
CA ALA A 95 -0.84 -10.45 -23.58
C ALA A 95 0.07 -11.19 -24.61
N GLY A 96 0.72 -10.46 -25.52
CA GLY A 96 1.66 -10.93 -26.54
C GLY A 96 3.11 -10.45 -26.37
N THR A 97 3.45 -9.60 -25.38
CA THR A 97 4.85 -9.18 -25.19
C THR A 97 5.50 -9.97 -24.05
N ASN A 98 6.13 -11.08 -24.43
CA ASN A 98 7.28 -11.74 -23.80
C ASN A 98 7.51 -11.44 -22.30
N ARG A 99 7.11 -12.39 -21.44
CA ARG A 99 7.34 -12.43 -19.98
C ARG A 99 8.81 -12.61 -19.59
N SER A 100 9.72 -11.82 -20.16
CA SER A 100 11.16 -11.83 -19.85
C SER A 100 11.67 -10.55 -19.20
N ARG A 101 10.77 -9.61 -18.85
CA ARG A 101 11.09 -8.52 -17.93
C ARG A 101 10.26 -8.69 -16.67
N GLY A 102 10.71 -9.63 -15.84
CA GLY A 102 10.27 -9.70 -14.46
C GLY A 102 10.48 -8.34 -13.80
N TRP A 103 9.47 -7.90 -13.06
CA TRP A 103 9.76 -7.15 -11.85
C TRP A 103 10.79 -7.97 -11.07
N PRO A 104 11.91 -7.39 -10.60
CA PRO A 104 12.89 -8.16 -9.86
C PRO A 104 12.17 -8.72 -8.63
N LEU A 105 11.90 -10.03 -8.69
CA LEU A 105 11.70 -10.82 -7.49
C LEU A 105 12.99 -10.63 -6.69
N ILE A 106 12.82 -10.25 -5.43
CA ILE A 106 13.83 -10.20 -4.37
C ILE A 106 15.04 -11.12 -4.59
#